data_AF-A0A6G3LPQ8-F1
#
_entry.id   AF-A0A6G3LPQ8-F1
#
_cell.length_a   1.000
_cell.length_b   1.000
_cell.length_c   1.000
_cell.angle_alpha   90.00
_cell.angle_beta   90.00
_cell.angle_gamma   90.00
#
_symmetry.space_group_name_H-M   'P 1'
#
loop_
_entity.id
_entity.type
_entity.pdbx_description
1 polymer ?
#
loop_
_entity_poly.entity_id
_entity_poly.type
_entity_poly.pdbx_seq_one_letter_code
_entity_poly.pdbx_strand_id
1 'polypeptide(L)' 'MAEDVCSEVMKRPWTSSYDRHVPPTVDVPDMYLQDFVRESARRHPHAPALTYFGRTITYSELEELIERAAGGLE' A
#
# COMPACT_ATOMS: atom_id res chain seq x y z
N MET A 1 19.72 -19.29 21.63
CA MET A 1 19.12 -18.93 20.31
C MET A 1 17.60 -18.74 20.37
N ALA A 2 16.89 -19.15 21.44
CA ALA A 2 15.43 -18.92 21.59
C ALA A 2 15.08 -17.64 22.39
N GLU A 3 16.08 -16.97 22.97
CA GLU A 3 15.88 -15.84 23.88
C GLU A 3 15.65 -14.50 23.16
N ASP A 4 16.06 -14.39 21.88
CA ASP A 4 15.97 -13.15 21.09
C ASP A 4 14.58 -12.92 20.47
N VAL A 5 13.88 -14.00 20.08
CA VAL A 5 12.54 -13.93 19.47
C VAL A 5 11.48 -13.50 20.48
N CYS A 6 11.59 -13.93 21.74
CA CYS A 6 10.64 -13.55 22.80
C CYS A 6 10.75 -12.06 23.21
N SER A 7 11.87 -11.38 22.96
CA SER A 7 12.03 -9.95 23.23
C SER A 7 11.30 -9.08 22.20
N GLU A 8 11.31 -9.47 20.94
CA GLU A 8 10.70 -8.70 19.84
C GLU A 8 9.17 -8.80 19.82
N VAL A 9 8.60 -9.96 20.19
CA VAL A 9 7.15 -10.15 20.35
C VAL A 9 6.57 -9.18 21.40
N MET A 10 7.33 -8.85 22.44
CA MET A 10 6.88 -7.94 23.50
C MET A 10 6.81 -6.47 23.03
N LYS A 11 7.46 -6.12 21.91
CA LYS A 11 7.33 -4.80 21.24
C LYS A 11 6.18 -4.74 20.25
N ARG A 12 5.65 -5.89 19.80
CA ARG A 12 4.61 -6.01 18.77
C ARG A 12 3.56 -7.04 19.19
N PRO A 13 2.74 -6.76 20.23
CA PRO A 13 1.84 -7.75 20.82
C PRO A 13 0.82 -8.33 19.84
N TRP A 14 0.49 -7.61 18.76
CA TRP A 14 -0.41 -8.07 17.70
C TRP A 14 0.13 -9.25 16.90
N THR A 15 1.44 -9.50 16.90
CA THR A 15 2.04 -10.65 16.20
C THR A 15 1.59 -11.98 16.78
N SER A 16 1.18 -12.02 18.05
CA SER A 16 0.60 -13.22 18.68
C SER A 16 -0.76 -13.61 18.08
N SER A 17 -1.45 -12.67 17.44
CA SER A 17 -2.74 -12.88 16.78
C SER A 17 -2.60 -13.24 15.30
N TYR A 18 -1.38 -13.26 14.76
CA TYR A 18 -1.15 -13.63 13.37
C TYR A 18 -1.34 -15.14 13.19
N ASP A 19 -1.85 -15.53 12.01
CA ASP A 19 -1.82 -16.93 11.61
C ASP A 19 -0.38 -17.45 11.63
N ARG A 20 -0.19 -18.74 11.96
CA ARG A 20 1.13 -19.37 12.06
C ARG A 20 1.97 -19.23 10.78
N HIS A 21 1.33 -19.10 9.62
CA HIS A 21 2.00 -18.98 8.33
C HIS A 21 2.30 -17.53 7.91
N VAL A 22 1.87 -16.54 8.70
CA VAL A 22 2.16 -15.12 8.43
C VAL A 22 3.43 -14.71 9.16
N PRO A 23 4.47 -14.26 8.45
CA PRO A 23 5.70 -13.82 9.10
C PRO A 23 5.45 -12.55 9.94
N PRO A 24 6.09 -12.42 11.11
CA PRO A 24 5.93 -11.26 11.99
C PRO A 24 6.59 -9.99 11.44
N THR A 25 7.38 -10.11 10.38
CA THR A 25 8.14 -9.04 9.75
C THR A 25 8.10 -9.19 8.24
N VAL A 26 8.07 -8.06 7.54
CA VAL A 26 8.18 -7.99 6.08
C VAL A 26 9.20 -6.93 5.72
N ASP A 27 9.92 -7.15 4.63
CA ASP A 27 10.78 -6.12 4.06
C ASP A 27 9.90 -5.05 3.41
N VAL A 28 9.99 -3.83 3.92
CA VAL A 28 9.26 -2.69 3.38
C VAL A 28 10.16 -2.00 2.37
N PRO A 29 9.72 -1.79 1.11
CA PRO A 29 10.52 -1.09 0.12
C PRO A 29 10.71 0.39 0.53
N ASP A 30 11.85 0.95 0.16
CA ASP A 30 12.15 2.38 0.32
C ASP A 30 11.44 3.21 -0.75
N MET A 31 10.11 3.29 -0.63
CA MET A 31 9.24 4.05 -1.52
C MET A 31 8.03 4.56 -0.76
N TYR A 32 7.47 5.67 -1.22
CA TYR A 32 6.26 6.21 -0.61
C TYR A 32 5.02 5.48 -1.14
N LEU A 33 3.93 5.52 -0.36
CA LEU A 33 2.70 4.86 -0.74
C LEU A 33 2.12 5.38 -2.06
N GLN A 34 2.24 6.68 -2.34
CA GLN A 34 1.80 7.27 -3.59
C GLN A 34 2.59 6.80 -4.82
N ASP A 35 3.84 6.38 -4.64
CA ASP A 35 4.70 5.95 -5.76
C ASP A 35 4.16 4.65 -6.39
N PHE A 36 3.48 3.81 -5.62
CA PHE A 36 2.79 2.63 -6.15
C PHE A 36 1.70 3.01 -7.16
N VAL A 37 0.94 4.09 -6.90
CA VAL A 37 -0.12 4.55 -7.79
C VAL A 37 0.49 5.17 -9.04
N ARG A 38 1.49 6.04 -8.89
CA ARG A 38 2.22 6.65 -10.02
C ARG A 38 2.83 5.60 -10.94
N GLU A 39 3.47 4.59 -10.37
CA GLU A 39 4.08 3.53 -11.16
C GLU A 39 3.04 2.64 -11.85
N SER A 40 1.88 2.41 -11.22
CA SER A 40 0.77 1.68 -11.85
C SER A 40 0.17 2.46 -13.02
N ALA A 41 0.00 3.78 -12.88
CA ALA A 41 -0.45 4.66 -13.95
C ALA A 41 0.55 4.73 -15.11
N ARG A 42 1.86 4.72 -14.82
CA ARG A 42 2.90 4.65 -15.85
C ARG A 42 2.90 3.33 -16.63
N ARG A 43 2.73 2.19 -15.93
CA ARG A 43 2.75 0.85 -16.56
C ARG A 43 1.46 0.51 -17.29
N HIS A 44 0.33 0.93 -16.77
CA HIS A 44 -1.00 0.53 -17.22
C HIS A 44 -1.95 1.72 -17.37
N PRO A 45 -1.59 2.76 -18.17
CA PRO A 45 -2.30 4.03 -18.18
C PRO A 45 -3.77 3.88 -18.55
N HIS A 46 -4.09 2.99 -19.49
CA HIS A 46 -5.45 2.77 -19.99
C HIS A 46 -6.21 1.62 -19.31
N ALA A 47 -5.57 0.93 -18.35
CA ALA A 47 -6.25 -0.16 -17.64
C ALA A 47 -7.26 0.41 -16.62
N PRO A 48 -8.41 -0.25 -16.40
CA PRO A 48 -9.34 0.12 -15.34
C PRO A 48 -8.66 0.12 -13.96
N ALA A 49 -8.77 1.24 -13.24
CA ALA A 49 -8.23 1.38 -11.89
C ALA A 49 -9.33 1.35 -10.82
N LEU A 50 -10.45 2.03 -11.07
CA LEU A 50 -11.55 2.13 -10.12
C LEU A 50 -12.89 2.14 -10.87
N THR A 51 -13.79 1.26 -10.44
CA THR A 51 -15.20 1.27 -10.87
C THR A 51 -16.08 1.66 -9.68
N TYR A 52 -16.82 2.75 -9.81
CA TYR A 52 -17.69 3.28 -8.78
C TYR A 52 -19.01 3.74 -9.41
N PHE A 53 -20.14 3.18 -8.96
CA PHE A 53 -21.50 3.50 -9.45
C PHE A 53 -21.62 3.46 -10.99
N GLY A 54 -21.08 2.41 -11.62
CA GLY A 54 -21.15 2.22 -13.08
C GLY A 54 -20.21 3.11 -13.89
N ARG A 55 -19.45 4.00 -13.25
CA ARG A 55 -18.35 4.72 -13.89
C ARG A 55 -17.04 4.02 -13.61
N THR A 56 -16.26 3.77 -14.66
CA THR A 56 -14.90 3.26 -14.56
C THR A 56 -13.94 4.36 -14.96
N ILE A 57 -12.87 4.54 -14.19
CA ILE A 57 -11.73 5.39 -14.54
C ILE A 57 -10.47 4.53 -14.66
N THR A 58 -9.57 4.99 -15.52
CA THR A 58 -8.26 4.41 -15.78
C THR A 58 -7.22 4.82 -14.74
N TYR A 59 -6.07 4.16 -14.72
CA TYR A 59 -5.00 4.54 -13.79
C TYR A 59 -4.45 5.95 -14.07
N SER A 60 -4.36 6.38 -15.33
CA SER A 60 -3.91 7.75 -15.65
C SER A 60 -4.92 8.80 -15.14
N GLU A 61 -6.22 8.56 -15.33
CA GLU A 61 -7.25 9.46 -14.79
C GLU A 61 -7.26 9.49 -13.26
N LEU A 62 -7.01 8.34 -12.61
CA LEU A 62 -6.91 8.28 -11.15
C LEU A 62 -5.73 9.12 -10.63
N GLU A 63 -4.57 9.02 -11.24
CA GLU A 63 -3.38 9.81 -10.87
C GLU A 63 -3.65 11.32 -11.02
N GLU A 64 -4.24 11.75 -12.13
CA GLU A 64 -4.62 13.15 -12.35
C GLU A 64 -5.61 13.65 -11.28
N LEU A 65 -6.59 12.83 -10.89
CA LEU A 65 -7.53 13.18 -9.83
C LEU A 65 -6.86 13.31 -8.46
N ILE A 66 -5.91 12.44 -8.15
CA ILE A 66 -5.15 12.49 -6.91
C ILE A 66 -4.31 13.77 -6.85
N GLU A 67 -3.57 14.09 -7.91
CA GLU A 67 -2.72 15.28 -7.97
C GLU A 67 -3.56 16.56 -7.85
N ARG A 68 -4.69 16.62 -8.57
CA ARG A 68 -5.64 17.74 -8.46
C ARG A 68 -6.22 17.90 -7.06
N ALA A 69 -6.51 16.80 -6.37
CA ALA A 69 -7.04 16.85 -5.01
C ALA A 69 -5.95 17.27 -4.01
N ALA A 70 -4.74 16.71 -4.11
CA ALA A 70 -3.62 17.03 -3.24
C ALA A 70 -3.22 18.51 -3.35
N GLY A 71 -3.07 19.04 -4.57
CA GLY A 71 -2.76 20.46 -4.77
C GLY A 71 -3.88 21.42 -4.32
N GLY A 72 -5.10 20.93 -4.10
CA GLY A 72 -6.19 21.71 -3.53
C GLY A 72 -6.25 21.72 -2.00
N LEU A 73 -5.42 20.91 -1.33
CA LEU A 73 -5.32 20.80 0.13
C LEU A 73 -4.12 21.56 0.71
N GLU A 74 -3.36 22.24 -0.14
CA GLU A 74 -2.26 23.13 0.23
C GLU A 74 -2.73 24.50 0.75
#